data_AF-A0A957Z9W6-F1
#
_entry.id   AF-A0A957Z9W6-F1
#
_cell.length_a   1.000
_cell.length_b   1.000
_cell.length_c   1.000
_cell.angle_alpha   90.00
_cell.angle_beta   90.00
_cell.angle_gamma   90.00
#
_symmetry.space_group_name_H-M   'P 1'
#
loop_
_entity.id
_entity.type
_entity.pdbx_description
1 polymer ?
#
loop_
_entity_poly.entity_id
_entity_poly.type
_entity_poly.pdbx_seq_one_letter_code
_entity_poly.pdbx_strand_id
1 'polypeptide(L)'
;GSGSTQITYDTSGMVGDRKIQVVVDPNNFIQEARETDNQAQKTLEMVPLAAPNLVAKAANVSFNPPEAKTAQNVVITIAVLNDGTAEANDVVVRFFDDTSDSTVPIGQPQTIENIPVGGSGTASVIYSTGGAVGERKIRIVVDPNNFINE
;
A
#
# COMPACT_ATOMS: atom_id res chain seq x y z
N GLY A 1 -14.27 7.61 49.77
CA GLY A 1 -14.31 8.53 48.61
C GLY A 1 -13.44 7.95 47.52
N SER A 2 -13.66 8.34 46.26
CA SER A 2 -12.84 7.92 45.11
C SER A 2 -12.09 9.13 44.53
N GLY A 3 -10.88 8.90 44.05
CA GLY A 3 -10.11 9.85 43.22
C GLY A 3 -9.88 9.27 41.83
N SER A 4 -9.70 10.13 40.83
CA SER A 4 -9.43 9.72 39.44
C SER A 4 -8.31 10.58 38.86
N THR A 5 -7.48 9.97 38.02
CA THR A 5 -6.43 10.64 37.25
C THR A 5 -6.41 10.11 35.82
N GLN A 6 -5.81 10.88 34.91
CA GLN A 6 -5.75 10.58 33.48
C GLN A 6 -4.34 10.88 32.96
N ILE A 7 -3.88 10.05 32.02
CA ILE A 7 -2.72 10.32 31.17
C ILE A 7 -3.13 10.12 29.70
N THR A 8 -2.40 10.76 28.79
CA THR A 8 -2.49 10.50 27.36
C THR A 8 -1.33 9.60 26.95
N TYR A 9 -1.63 8.51 26.25
CA TYR A 9 -0.65 7.59 25.68
C TYR A 9 -0.70 7.71 24.16
N ASP A 10 0.39 8.17 23.55
CA ASP A 10 0.51 8.22 22.10
C ASP A 10 0.75 6.80 21.57
N THR A 11 -0.10 6.39 20.63
CA THR A 11 -0.13 5.03 20.06
C THR A 11 0.30 5.02 18.59
N SER A 12 0.76 6.15 18.07
CA SER A 12 1.14 6.33 16.67
C SER A 12 2.21 5.32 16.25
N GLY A 13 1.89 4.53 15.21
CA GLY A 13 2.79 3.50 14.66
C GLY A 13 2.97 2.25 15.52
N MET A 14 2.24 2.11 16.62
CA MET A 14 2.33 0.92 17.46
C MET A 14 1.35 -0.16 16.97
N VAL A 15 1.81 -1.42 16.93
CA VAL A 15 1.01 -2.60 16.61
C VAL A 15 1.20 -3.71 17.65
N GLY A 16 0.19 -4.56 17.79
CA GLY A 16 0.16 -5.70 18.70
C GLY A 16 -0.22 -5.34 20.12
N ASP A 17 -0.20 -6.35 21.00
CA ASP A 17 -0.66 -6.20 22.38
C ASP A 17 0.26 -5.30 23.20
N ARG A 18 -0.35 -4.40 23.99
CA ARG A 18 0.33 -3.58 25.00
C ARG A 18 -0.33 -3.78 26.35
N LYS A 19 0.45 -4.27 27.30
CA LYS A 19 0.00 -4.44 28.68
C LYS A 19 0.22 -3.14 29.45
N ILE A 20 -0.86 -2.47 29.82
CA ILE A 20 -0.81 -1.26 30.64
C ILE A 20 -1.00 -1.66 32.10
N GLN A 21 -0.02 -1.32 32.94
CA GLN A 21 -0.06 -1.55 34.39
C GLN A 21 -0.14 -0.21 35.12
N VAL A 22 -1.05 -0.15 36.09
CA VAL A 22 -1.16 0.96 37.05
C VAL A 22 -0.81 0.42 38.42
N VAL A 23 0.07 1.13 39.12
CA VAL A 23 0.48 0.83 40.50
C VAL A 23 0.26 2.10 41.32
N VAL A 24 -0.48 1.98 42.42
CA VAL A 24 -0.64 3.05 43.42
C VAL A 24 0.44 2.88 44.48
N ASP A 25 1.05 3.98 44.90
CA ASP A 25 2.16 4.00 45.86
C ASP A 25 3.25 2.92 45.63
N PRO A 26 3.91 2.90 44.45
CA PRO A 26 4.88 1.86 44.13
C PRO A 26 6.10 1.82 45.06
N ASN A 27 6.33 2.87 45.85
CA ASN A 27 7.44 2.96 46.81
C ASN A 27 6.99 2.69 48.27
N ASN A 28 5.71 2.37 48.47
CA ASN A 28 5.13 1.99 49.77
C ASN A 28 5.34 3.07 50.86
N PHE A 29 5.20 4.35 50.49
CA PHE A 29 5.33 5.48 51.42
C PHE A 29 4.09 5.70 52.29
N ILE A 30 2.94 5.19 51.88
CA ILE A 30 1.65 5.29 52.56
C ILE A 30 1.37 3.92 53.18
N GLN A 31 1.08 3.89 54.48
CA GLN A 31 0.68 2.65 55.13
C GLN A 31 -0.79 2.33 54.78
N GLU A 32 -1.00 1.25 54.04
CA GLU A 32 -2.32 0.79 53.62
C GLU A 32 -2.76 -0.45 54.42
N ALA A 33 -4.06 -0.76 54.41
CA ALA A 33 -4.58 -1.95 55.09
C ALA A 33 -4.17 -3.25 54.37
N ARG A 34 -3.92 -3.16 53.06
CA ARG A 34 -3.42 -4.26 52.21
C ARG A 34 -2.54 -3.68 51.11
N GLU A 35 -1.24 -3.93 51.19
CA GLU A 35 -0.27 -3.41 50.21
C GLU A 35 -0.30 -4.15 48.85
N THR A 36 -1.10 -5.22 48.73
CA THR A 36 -1.09 -6.11 47.55
C THR A 36 -2.22 -5.85 46.56
N ASP A 37 -3.18 -4.98 46.88
CA ASP A 37 -4.33 -4.68 46.00
C ASP A 37 -4.19 -3.33 45.27
N ASN A 38 -2.99 -2.72 45.32
CA ASN A 38 -2.66 -1.45 44.66
C ASN A 38 -2.24 -1.58 43.18
N GLN A 39 -2.43 -2.76 42.56
CA GLN A 39 -2.04 -3.01 41.17
C GLN A 39 -3.23 -3.41 40.29
N ALA A 40 -3.32 -2.81 39.11
CA ALA A 40 -4.27 -3.18 38.07
C ALA A 40 -3.57 -3.27 36.71
N GLN A 41 -3.98 -4.23 35.87
CA GLN A 41 -3.43 -4.42 34.54
C GLN A 41 -4.55 -4.61 33.52
N LYS A 42 -4.39 -4.04 32.32
CA LYS A 42 -5.27 -4.25 31.18
C LYS A 42 -4.47 -4.30 29.89
N THR A 43 -4.87 -5.18 28.98
CA THR A 43 -4.28 -5.26 27.64
C THR A 43 -5.01 -4.31 26.70
N LEU A 44 -4.25 -3.51 25.98
CA LEU A 44 -4.69 -2.70 24.84
C LEU A 44 -4.20 -3.38 23.57
N GLU A 45 -5.13 -3.83 22.73
CA GLU A 45 -4.82 -4.38 21.41
C GLU A 45 -4.69 -3.23 20.40
N MET A 46 -3.54 -3.15 19.74
CA MET A 46 -3.29 -2.16 18.69
C MET A 46 -3.32 -2.84 17.33
N VAL A 47 -4.35 -2.52 16.54
CA VAL A 47 -4.47 -3.01 15.16
C VAL A 47 -3.77 -2.05 14.19
N PRO A 48 -3.13 -2.56 13.12
CA PRO A 48 -2.58 -1.70 12.07
C PRO A 48 -3.66 -0.79 11.49
N LEU A 49 -3.27 0.42 11.09
CA LEU A 49 -4.16 1.26 10.28
C LEU A 49 -4.41 0.58 8.94
N ALA A 50 -5.62 0.67 8.43
CA ALA A 50 -5.96 0.16 7.11
C ALA A 50 -5.16 0.94 6.06
N ALA A 51 -4.42 0.22 5.21
CA ALA A 51 -3.59 0.78 4.14
C ALA A 51 -3.78 -0.03 2.85
N PRO A 52 -3.74 0.59 1.66
CA PRO A 52 -3.70 -0.12 0.38
C PRO A 52 -2.38 -0.86 0.21
N ASN A 53 -2.31 -1.80 -0.73
CA ASN A 53 -1.06 -2.45 -1.12
C ASN A 53 -1.17 -2.82 -2.61
N LEU A 54 -0.63 -1.98 -3.49
CA LEU A 54 -0.74 -2.13 -4.93
C LEU A 54 0.26 -3.16 -5.45
N VAL A 55 -0.26 -4.12 -6.19
CA VAL A 55 0.54 -5.22 -6.73
C VAL A 55 0.43 -5.22 -8.25
N ALA A 56 1.56 -4.98 -8.92
CA ALA A 56 1.70 -5.10 -10.37
C ALA A 56 2.61 -6.29 -10.71
N LYS A 57 2.00 -7.35 -11.27
CA LYS A 57 2.71 -8.58 -11.67
C LYS A 57 2.83 -8.63 -13.18
N ALA A 58 3.97 -9.12 -13.68
CA ALA A 58 4.18 -9.33 -15.12
C ALA A 58 3.12 -10.28 -15.73
N ALA A 59 2.64 -11.25 -14.95
CA ALA A 59 1.58 -12.18 -15.36
C ALA A 59 0.22 -11.50 -15.61
N ASN A 60 0.02 -10.27 -15.14
CA ASN A 60 -1.19 -9.48 -15.33
C ASN A 60 -1.10 -8.52 -16.52
N VAL A 61 0.03 -8.54 -17.25
CA VAL A 61 0.22 -7.74 -18.46
C VAL A 61 -0.25 -8.55 -19.65
N SER A 62 -1.05 -7.93 -20.51
CA SER A 62 -1.50 -8.51 -21.78
C SER A 62 -1.20 -7.59 -22.95
N PHE A 63 -0.88 -8.19 -24.09
CA PHE A 63 -0.63 -7.51 -25.35
C PHE A 63 -1.70 -7.93 -26.37
N ASN A 64 -2.28 -6.95 -27.08
CA ASN A 64 -3.22 -7.22 -28.15
C ASN A 64 -2.87 -6.40 -29.42
N PRO A 65 -2.47 -7.05 -30.53
CA PRO A 65 -2.28 -8.50 -30.66
C PRO A 65 -1.10 -9.01 -29.82
N PRO A 66 -1.09 -10.30 -29.42
CA PRO A 66 0.00 -10.88 -28.62
C PRO A 66 1.31 -10.96 -29.40
N GLU A 67 1.23 -11.07 -30.73
CA GLU A 67 2.35 -10.93 -31.64
C GLU A 67 2.10 -9.75 -32.57
N ALA A 68 2.92 -8.71 -32.43
CA ALA A 68 2.82 -7.51 -33.23
C ALA A 68 3.73 -7.61 -34.46
N LYS A 69 3.19 -7.35 -35.65
CA LYS A 69 4.03 -7.15 -36.83
C LYS A 69 4.59 -5.73 -36.84
N THR A 70 5.66 -5.56 -37.60
CA THR A 70 6.31 -4.28 -37.86
C THR A 70 5.27 -3.22 -38.25
N ALA A 71 5.31 -2.06 -37.60
CA ALA A 71 4.41 -0.92 -37.83
C ALA A 71 2.93 -1.17 -37.47
N GLN A 72 2.64 -2.21 -36.68
CA GLN A 72 1.33 -2.37 -36.05
C GLN A 72 1.29 -1.71 -34.66
N ASN A 73 0.10 -1.26 -34.30
CA ASN A 73 -0.19 -0.80 -32.95
C ASN A 73 -0.53 -1.99 -32.05
N VAL A 74 -0.04 -1.94 -30.82
CA VAL A 74 -0.29 -2.95 -29.77
C VAL A 74 -0.98 -2.26 -28.61
N VAL A 75 -2.09 -2.81 -28.16
CA VAL A 75 -2.70 -2.40 -26.90
C VAL A 75 -2.00 -3.15 -25.79
N ILE A 76 -1.37 -2.42 -24.87
CA ILE A 76 -0.76 -2.94 -23.66
C ILE A 76 -1.75 -2.70 -22.53
N THR A 77 -2.13 -3.74 -21.81
CA THR A 77 -3.04 -3.64 -20.65
C THR A 77 -2.37 -4.26 -19.43
N ILE A 78 -2.53 -3.64 -18.27
CA ILE A 78 -2.11 -4.17 -16.96
C ILE A 78 -3.31 -4.17 -16.01
N ALA A 79 -3.48 -5.27 -15.28
CA ALA A 79 -4.33 -5.31 -14.08
C ALA A 79 -3.47 -5.12 -12.82
N VAL A 80 -3.72 -4.00 -12.12
CA VAL A 80 -3.12 -3.67 -10.82
C VAL A 80 -4.04 -4.20 -9.73
N LEU A 81 -3.53 -5.05 -8.84
CA LEU A 81 -4.31 -5.54 -7.70
C LEU A 81 -4.11 -4.66 -6.48
N ASN A 82 -5.06 -4.70 -5.55
CA ASN A 82 -4.90 -4.15 -4.20
C ASN A 82 -5.03 -5.26 -3.16
N ASP A 83 -3.90 -5.78 -2.69
CA ASP A 83 -3.81 -6.83 -1.66
C ASP A 83 -3.80 -6.22 -0.23
N GLY A 84 -4.14 -4.93 -0.10
CA GLY A 84 -4.15 -4.19 1.15
C GLY A 84 -5.44 -4.37 1.94
N THR A 85 -5.61 -3.51 2.95
CA THR A 85 -6.80 -3.46 3.81
C THR A 85 -7.59 -2.15 3.68
N ALA A 86 -7.12 -1.22 2.85
CA ALA A 86 -7.87 -0.04 2.42
C ALA A 86 -7.90 0.08 0.89
N GLU A 87 -8.90 0.76 0.35
CA GLU A 87 -9.00 1.05 -1.08
C GLU A 87 -7.93 2.04 -1.53
N ALA A 88 -7.46 1.90 -2.77
CA ALA A 88 -6.57 2.87 -3.40
C ALA A 88 -7.35 3.74 -4.38
N ASN A 89 -7.16 5.06 -4.30
CA ASN A 89 -7.80 6.01 -5.22
C ASN A 89 -6.74 6.73 -6.06
N ASP A 90 -7.15 7.20 -7.24
CA ASP A 90 -6.31 7.99 -8.15
C ASP A 90 -4.95 7.35 -8.48
N VAL A 91 -4.95 6.03 -8.70
CA VAL A 91 -3.74 5.25 -8.95
C VAL A 91 -3.18 5.56 -10.33
N VAL A 92 -2.02 6.22 -10.39
CA VAL A 92 -1.36 6.58 -11.64
C VAL A 92 -0.52 5.41 -12.15
N VAL A 93 -0.69 5.06 -13.43
CA VAL A 93 0.07 4.03 -14.13
C VAL A 93 0.79 4.64 -15.33
N ARG A 94 2.09 4.36 -15.46
CA ARG A 94 2.92 4.79 -16.59
C ARG A 94 3.53 3.60 -17.30
N PHE A 95 3.55 3.67 -18.62
CA PHE A 95 4.12 2.65 -19.49
C PHE A 95 5.37 3.21 -20.16
N PHE A 96 6.39 2.39 -20.30
CA PHE A 96 7.67 2.76 -20.89
C PHE A 96 8.20 1.64 -21.78
N ASP A 97 8.83 2.04 -22.88
CA ASP A 97 9.70 1.20 -23.68
C ASP A 97 11.13 1.31 -23.09
N ASP A 98 11.62 0.21 -22.56
CA ASP A 98 12.92 0.06 -21.90
C ASP A 98 13.83 -0.89 -22.70
N THR A 99 13.61 -0.98 -24.02
CA THR A 99 14.35 -1.89 -24.91
C THR A 99 15.79 -1.45 -25.15
N SER A 100 16.04 -0.13 -25.18
CA SER A 100 17.37 0.46 -25.39
C SER A 100 17.97 0.98 -24.08
N ASP A 101 19.20 1.51 -24.15
CA ASP A 101 19.86 2.18 -23.01
C ASP A 101 19.09 3.39 -22.47
N SER A 102 18.12 3.91 -23.23
CA SER A 102 17.17 4.92 -22.79
C SER A 102 15.77 4.36 -22.61
N THR A 103 15.11 4.74 -21.52
CA THR A 103 13.69 4.49 -21.26
C THR A 103 12.82 5.58 -21.92
N VAL A 104 11.87 5.20 -22.77
CA VAL A 104 10.98 6.13 -23.50
C VAL A 104 9.53 5.96 -23.03
N PRO A 105 8.80 7.03 -22.67
CA PRO A 105 7.40 6.91 -22.26
C PRO A 105 6.49 6.48 -23.43
N ILE A 106 5.55 5.59 -23.12
CA ILE A 106 4.51 5.12 -24.05
C ILE A 106 3.20 5.81 -23.67
N GLY A 107 2.76 6.73 -24.52
CA GLY A 107 1.50 7.46 -24.31
C GLY A 107 1.52 8.36 -23.07
N GLN A 108 0.32 8.77 -22.65
CA GLN A 108 0.11 9.57 -21.44
C GLN A 108 -0.12 8.67 -20.22
N PRO A 109 0.21 9.14 -19.00
CA PRO A 109 -0.16 8.44 -17.77
C PRO A 109 -1.65 8.12 -17.73
N GLN A 110 -1.99 6.92 -17.25
CA GLN A 110 -3.37 6.51 -17.02
C GLN A 110 -3.68 6.62 -15.53
N THR A 111 -4.91 6.97 -15.17
CA THR A 111 -5.36 7.02 -13.78
C THR A 111 -6.49 6.01 -13.59
N ILE A 112 -6.35 5.15 -12.60
CA ILE A 112 -7.42 4.27 -12.13
C ILE A 112 -8.07 4.97 -10.93
N GLU A 113 -9.34 5.36 -11.08
CA GLU A 113 -10.04 6.17 -10.07
C GLU A 113 -10.13 5.47 -8.72
N ASN A 114 -10.41 4.16 -8.71
CA ASN A 114 -10.55 3.37 -7.49
C ASN A 114 -10.14 1.91 -7.72
N ILE A 115 -9.41 1.34 -6.77
CA ILE A 115 -9.14 -0.10 -6.66
C ILE A 115 -9.58 -0.55 -5.25
N PRO A 116 -10.72 -1.25 -5.14
CA PRO A 116 -11.23 -1.68 -3.85
C PRO A 116 -10.31 -2.73 -3.20
N VAL A 117 -10.47 -2.91 -1.89
CA VAL A 117 -9.76 -3.94 -1.11
C VAL A 117 -9.96 -5.33 -1.73
N GLY A 118 -8.87 -6.04 -1.99
CA GLY A 118 -8.88 -7.35 -2.64
C GLY A 118 -9.29 -7.33 -4.12
N GLY A 119 -9.49 -6.15 -4.69
CA GLY A 119 -9.90 -5.96 -6.08
C GLY A 119 -8.73 -5.70 -7.02
N SER A 120 -9.08 -5.36 -8.27
CA SER A 120 -8.11 -4.93 -9.28
C SER A 120 -8.68 -3.84 -10.18
N GLY A 121 -7.82 -2.93 -10.61
CA GLY A 121 -8.12 -1.94 -11.64
C GLY A 121 -7.25 -2.15 -12.88
N THR A 122 -7.73 -1.71 -14.04
CA THR A 122 -7.03 -1.88 -15.31
C THR A 122 -6.60 -0.56 -15.91
N ALA A 123 -5.37 -0.49 -16.39
CA ALA A 123 -4.86 0.60 -17.22
C ALA A 123 -4.42 0.05 -18.58
N SER A 124 -4.60 0.85 -19.64
CA SER A 124 -4.18 0.45 -20.99
C SER A 124 -3.59 1.61 -21.79
N VAL A 125 -2.71 1.29 -22.73
CA VAL A 125 -2.13 2.26 -23.66
C VAL A 125 -1.92 1.64 -25.04
N ILE A 126 -2.02 2.47 -26.07
CA ILE A 126 -1.67 2.08 -27.44
C ILE A 126 -0.18 2.37 -27.65
N TYR A 127 0.59 1.32 -27.94
CA TYR A 127 2.00 1.37 -28.28
C TYR A 127 2.18 1.22 -29.79
N SER A 128 2.77 2.22 -30.44
CA SER A 128 3.13 2.13 -31.86
C SER A 128 4.59 1.74 -31.99
N THR A 129 4.85 0.59 -32.60
CA THR A 129 6.22 0.05 -32.75
C THR A 129 7.08 0.84 -33.74
N GLY A 130 6.51 1.82 -34.46
CA GLY A 130 7.26 2.69 -35.38
C GLY A 130 7.97 1.96 -36.52
N GLY A 131 7.58 0.71 -36.80
CA GLY A 131 8.28 -0.13 -37.77
C GLY A 131 9.55 -0.79 -37.24
N ALA A 132 9.81 -0.73 -35.94
CA ALA A 132 10.98 -1.32 -35.32
C ALA A 132 10.80 -2.84 -35.17
N VAL A 133 11.85 -3.60 -35.48
CA VAL A 133 11.87 -5.08 -35.43
C VAL A 133 12.64 -5.55 -34.19
N GLY A 134 12.28 -6.72 -33.66
CA GLY A 134 12.95 -7.34 -32.52
C GLY A 134 12.15 -7.28 -31.21
N GLU A 135 12.69 -7.91 -30.18
CA GLU A 135 12.10 -7.96 -28.85
C GLU A 135 11.97 -6.55 -28.25
N ARG A 136 10.86 -6.31 -27.54
CA ARG A 136 10.59 -5.06 -26.84
C ARG A 136 10.44 -5.32 -25.35
N LYS A 137 11.19 -4.59 -24.54
CA LYS A 137 11.11 -4.67 -23.09
C LYS A 137 10.20 -3.56 -22.59
N ILE A 138 9.01 -3.93 -22.12
CA ILE A 138 8.04 -2.97 -21.60
C ILE A 138 8.16 -2.90 -20.09
N ARG A 139 8.37 -1.69 -19.57
CA ARG A 139 8.35 -1.41 -18.13
C ARG A 139 7.06 -0.67 -17.78
N ILE A 140 6.38 -1.12 -16.75
CA ILE A 140 5.17 -0.50 -16.21
C ILE A 140 5.48 -0.07 -14.78
N VAL A 141 5.15 1.17 -14.44
CA VAL A 141 5.32 1.73 -13.10
C VAL A 141 3.97 2.16 -12.58
N VAL A 142 3.59 1.63 -11.43
CA VAL A 142 2.38 1.98 -10.68
C VAL A 142 2.79 2.91 -9.54
N ASP A 143 1.97 3.93 -9.29
CA ASP A 143 2.24 5.03 -8.36
C ASP A 143 3.69 5.56 -8.45
N PRO A 144 4.10 6.08 -9.62
CA PRO A 144 5.48 6.52 -9.84
C PRO A 144 5.92 7.68 -8.91
N ASN A 145 4.98 8.37 -8.27
CA ASN A 145 5.26 9.47 -7.37
C ASN A 145 5.21 9.04 -5.88
N ASN A 146 4.88 7.79 -5.60
CA ASN A 146 4.73 7.25 -4.24
C ASN A 146 3.77 8.11 -3.39
N PHE A 147 2.63 8.48 -3.97
CA PHE A 147 1.59 9.28 -3.30
C PHE A 147 0.60 8.42 -2.51
N ILE A 148 0.54 7.12 -2.80
CA ILE A 148 -0.27 6.16 -2.05
C ILE A 148 0.62 5.59 -0.95
N ASN A 149 0.15 5.75 0.28
CA ASN A 149 0.85 5.20 1.44
C ASN A 149 0.36 3.77 1.67
N GLU A 150 1.25 2.81 1.42
CA GLU A 150 1.00 1.36 1.51
C GLU A 150 1.56 0.74 2.81
#